data_AF-A0A3M1P209-F1
#
_entry.id   AF-A0A3M1P209-F1
#
_cell.length_a   1.000
_cell.length_b   1.000
_cell.length_c   1.000
_cell.angle_alpha   90.00
_cell.angle_beta   90.00
_cell.angle_gamma   90.00
#
_symmetry.space_group_name_H-M   'P 1'
#
loop_
_entity.id
_entity.type
_entity.pdbx_description
1 polymer ?
#
loop_
_entity_poly.entity_id
_entity_poly.type
_entity_poly.pdbx_seq_one_letter_code
_entity_poly.pdbx_strand_id
1 'polypeptide(L)' 'MKWKLCLMLLLISIPILLSSCATVQPWQKGDLADPIMIFDENPIDVGIREHYLDYREGSVGGTGAQSGGCGCG' A
#
# COMPACT_ATOMS: atom_id res chain seq x y z
N MET A 1 -1.27 41.93 -8.43
CA MET A 1 -0.08 41.50 -7.64
C MET A 1 -0.39 40.36 -6.66
N LYS A 2 -1.52 40.39 -5.93
CA LYS A 2 -1.89 39.36 -4.93
C LYS A 2 -2.14 37.96 -5.52
N TRP A 3 -2.78 37.89 -6.70
CA TRP A 3 -3.02 36.63 -7.44
C TRP A 3 -1.71 35.90 -7.78
N LYS A 4 -0.72 36.61 -8.33
CA LYS A 4 0.56 36.02 -8.75
C LYS A 4 1.31 35.43 -7.55
N LEU A 5 1.19 36.07 -6.39
CA LEU A 5 1.77 35.60 -5.13
C LEU A 5 1.08 34.33 -4.61
N CYS A 6 -0.26 34.27 -4.62
CA CYS A 6 -1.00 33.04 -4.30
C CYS A 6 -0.68 31.90 -5.27
N LEU A 7 -0.54 32.20 -6.56
CA LEU A 7 -0.27 31.18 -7.57
C LEU A 7 1.14 30.61 -7.44
N MET A 8 2.14 31.42 -7.06
CA MET A 8 3.47 30.90 -6.73
C MET A 8 3.50 30.10 -5.42
N LEU A 9 2.75 30.53 -4.39
CA LEU A 9 2.64 29.78 -3.13
C LEU A 9 2.02 28.40 -3.33
N LEU A 10 1.02 28.30 -4.21
CA LEU A 10 0.34 27.04 -4.53
C LEU A 10 1.21 26.11 -5.39
N LEU A 11 2.09 26.65 -6.24
CA LEU A 11 3.02 25.85 -7.05
C LEU A 11 4.13 25.21 -6.19
N ILE A 12 4.55 25.88 -5.13
CA ILE A 12 5.61 25.44 -4.21
C ILE A 12 5.09 24.40 -3.19
N SER A 13 3.80 24.41 -2.84
CA SER A 13 3.25 23.48 -1.85
C SER A 13 2.97 22.07 -2.38
N ILE A 14 2.78 21.93 -3.69
CA ILE A 14 2.49 20.63 -4.35
C ILE A 14 3.55 19.55 -4.06
N PRO A 15 4.87 19.76 -4.23
CA PRO A 15 5.85 18.69 -4.02
C PRO A 15 5.94 18.20 -2.57
N ILE A 16 5.56 19.03 -1.59
CA ILE A 16 5.59 18.66 -0.16
C ILE A 16 4.53 17.60 0.15
N LEU A 17 3.41 17.62 -0.56
CA LEU A 17 2.30 16.67 -0.38
C LEU A 17 2.59 15.29 -0.98
N LEU A 18 3.59 15.16 -1.86
CA LEU A 18 3.96 13.89 -2.50
C LEU A 18 5.05 13.11 -1.74
N SER A 19 5.52 13.62 -0.59
CA SER A 19 6.62 13.00 0.17
C SER A 19 6.23 11.81 1.06
N SER A 20 5.06 11.18 0.87
CA SER A 20 4.58 10.10 1.75
C SER A 20 5.12 8.71 1.42
N CYS A 21 5.94 8.55 0.37
CA CYS A 21 6.52 7.26 0.03
C CYS A 21 7.78 7.00 0.88
N ALA A 22 7.60 6.41 2.06
CA ALA A 22 8.69 5.96 2.93
C ALA A 22 9.05 4.51 2.62
N THR A 23 10.29 4.25 2.20
CA THR A 23 10.82 2.90 2.04
C THR A 23 11.38 2.39 3.37
N VAL A 24 10.90 1.24 3.83
CA VAL A 24 11.39 0.61 5.07
C VAL A 24 12.51 -0.38 4.76
N GLN A 25 13.45 -0.53 5.69
CA GLN A 25 14.53 -1.50 5.54
C GLN A 25 13.99 -2.94 5.62
N PRO A 26 14.59 -3.92 4.93
CA PRO A 26 14.04 -5.28 4.84
C PRO A 26 13.72 -5.95 6.20
N TRP A 27 14.52 -5.68 7.23
CA TRP A 27 14.33 -6.24 8.57
C TRP A 27 13.23 -5.56 9.39
N GLN A 28 12.84 -4.33 9.04
CA GLN A 28 11.72 -3.62 9.68
C GLN A 28 10.35 -4.10 9.15
N LYS A 29 10.34 -4.87 8.05
CA LYS A 29 9.11 -5.40 7.46
C LYS A 29 8.41 -6.43 8.36
N GLY A 30 9.13 -7.06 9.29
CA GLY A 30 8.55 -7.98 10.27
C GLY A 30 7.51 -7.30 11.16
N ASP A 31 7.77 -6.06 11.58
CA ASP A 31 6.84 -5.28 12.42
C ASP A 31 5.56 -4.89 11.67
N LEU A 32 5.61 -4.82 10.33
CA LEU A 32 4.44 -4.53 9.49
C LEU A 32 3.62 -5.78 9.15
N ALA A 33 4.20 -6.98 9.32
CA ALA A 33 3.59 -8.27 9.02
C ALA A 33 3.29 -9.07 10.30
N ASP A 34 2.89 -8.36 11.37
CA ASP A 34 2.49 -8.98 12.63
C ASP A 34 1.29 -9.92 12.39
N PRO A 35 1.32 -11.18 12.85
CA PRO A 35 0.20 -12.12 12.73
C PRO A 35 -1.14 -11.59 13.24
N ILE A 36 -1.17 -10.62 14.17
CA ILE A 36 -2.41 -9.97 14.62
C ILE A 36 -3.12 -9.17 13.52
N MET A 37 -2.39 -8.77 12.47
CA MET A 37 -2.92 -8.04 11.32
C MET A 37 -3.56 -8.97 10.28
N ILE A 38 -3.57 -10.28 10.53
CA ILE A 38 -4.26 -11.27 9.69
C ILE A 38 -5.70 -11.39 10.21
N PHE A 39 -6.65 -10.88 9.43
CA PHE A 39 -8.07 -10.87 9.80
C PHE A 39 -8.81 -12.15 9.45
N ASP A 40 -8.25 -12.97 8.56
CA ASP A 40 -8.83 -14.24 8.13
C ASP A 40 -8.60 -15.33 9.16
N GLU A 41 -9.65 -16.10 9.45
CA GLU A 41 -9.61 -17.26 10.34
C GLU A 41 -8.66 -18.36 9.81
N ASN A 42 -8.56 -18.48 8.49
CA ASN A 42 -7.66 -19.43 7.82
C ASN A 42 -6.97 -18.76 6.62
N PRO A 43 -5.85 -18.05 6.84
CA PRO A 43 -5.19 -17.24 5.81
C PRO A 43 -4.58 -18.07 4.68
N ILE A 44 -4.25 -19.34 4.93
CA ILE A 44 -3.66 -20.23 3.92
C ILE A 44 -4.68 -20.57 2.85
N ASP A 45 -5.88 -20.99 3.25
CA ASP A 45 -6.95 -21.32 2.30
C ASP A 45 -7.39 -20.10 1.49
N VAL A 46 -7.44 -18.93 2.14
CA VAL A 46 -7.73 -17.65 1.47
C VAL A 46 -6.67 -17.35 0.41
N GLY A 47 -5.39 -17.39 0.76
CA GLY A 47 -4.30 -17.10 -0.18
C GLY A 47 -4.27 -18.04 -1.40
N ILE A 48 -4.56 -19.33 -1.20
CA ILE A 48 -4.67 -20.30 -2.31
C ILE A 48 -5.84 -19.94 -3.23
N ARG A 49 -7.00 -19.57 -2.66
CA ARG A 49 -8.18 -19.19 -3.43
C ARG A 49 -7.94 -17.92 -4.24
N GLU A 50 -7.28 -16.93 -3.66
CA GLU A 50 -6.91 -15.68 -4.33
C GLU A 50 -5.95 -15.94 -5.47
N HIS A 51 -4.89 -16.73 -5.26
CA HIS A 51 -3.97 -17.12 -6.31
C HIS A 51 -4.69 -17.78 -7.50
N TYR A 52 -5.66 -18.66 -7.23
CA TYR A 52 -6.47 -19.26 -8.29
C TYR A 52 -7.31 -18.23 -9.06
N LEU A 53 -7.87 -17.23 -8.38
CA LEU A 53 -8.65 -16.16 -9.00
C LEU A 53 -7.77 -15.23 -9.83
N ASP A 54 -6.62 -14.79 -9.30
CA ASP A 54 -5.65 -13.97 -10.01
C ASP A 54 -5.23 -14.61 -11.34
N TYR A 55 -4.95 -15.91 -11.33
CA TYR A 55 -4.60 -16.66 -12.55
C TYR A 55 -5.76 -16.72 -13.55
N ARG A 56 -6.99 -16.83 -13.07
CA ARG A 56 -8.17 -16.92 -13.94
C ARG A 56 -8.58 -15.59 -14.52
N GLU A 57 -8.42 -14.53 -13.74
CA GLU A 57 -8.85 -13.17 -14.09
C GLU A 57 -7.73 -12.40 -14.80
N GLY A 58 -6.49 -12.89 -14.74
CA GLY A 58 -5.32 -12.20 -15.30
C GLY A 58 -5.05 -10.87 -14.56
N SER A 59 -5.52 -10.77 -13.32
CA SER A 59 -5.37 -9.63 -12.42
C SER A 59 -4.50 -10.05 -11.23
N VAL A 60 -3.88 -9.08 -10.57
CA VAL A 60 -3.10 -9.32 -9.34
C VAL A 60 -3.31 -8.12 -8.42
N GLY A 61 -3.41 -8.38 -7.11
CA GLY A 61 -3.48 -7.32 -6.09
C GLY A 61 -4.86 -6.68 -5.94
N GLY A 62 -5.92 -7.32 -6.46
CA GLY A 62 -7.30 -6.93 -6.17
C GLY A 62 -7.75 -7.34 -4.76
N THR A 63 -7.06 -8.31 -4.18
CA THR A 63 -7.22 -8.75 -2.79
C THR A 63 -6.10 -8.15 -1.94
N GLY A 64 -6.39 -7.85 -0.68
CA GLY A 64 -5.44 -7.18 0.22
C GLY A 64 -4.14 -7.97 0.43
N ALA A 65 -3.23 -7.43 1.25
CA ALA A 65 -2.00 -8.16 1.58
C ALA A 65 -2.32 -9.47 2.32
N GLN A 66 -1.94 -10.63 1.75
CA GLN A 66 -2.06 -11.92 2.42
C GLN A 66 -1.28 -12.00 3.75
N SER A 67 -0.31 -11.11 3.97
CA SER A 67 0.57 -11.13 5.14
C SER A 67 0.24 -10.12 6.24
N GLY A 68 -0.83 -9.33 6.11
CA GLY A 68 -1.01 -8.15 6.96
C GLY A 68 0.02 -7.06 6.62
N GLY A 69 -0.43 -5.80 6.53
CA GLY A 69 0.40 -4.64 6.19
C GLY A 69 0.01 -3.94 4.88
N CYS A 70 0.80 -2.92 4.48
CA CYS A 70 0.48 -1.95 3.42
C CYS A 70 0.46 -2.46 1.96
N GLY A 71 0.11 -3.73 1.70
CA GLY A 71 -0.38 -4.16 0.37
C GLY A 71 0.55 -3.97 -0.82
N CYS A 72 1.82 -3.63 -0.60
CA CYS A 72 2.80 -3.54 -1.66
C CYS A 72 3.32 -4.97 -1.88
N GLY A 73 2.59 -5.74 -2.69
CA GLY A 73 3.08 -6.98 -3.28
C GLY A 73 4.38 -6.77 -4.06
#